data_AF-A0A960F8A8-F1
#
_entry.id   AF-A0A960F8A8-F1
#
_cell.length_a   1.000
_cell.length_b   1.000
_cell.length_c   1.000
_cell.angle_alpha   90.00
_cell.angle_beta   90.00
_cell.angle_gamma   90.00
#
_symmetry.space_group_name_H-M   'P 1'
#
loop_
_entity.id
_entity.type
_entity.pdbx_description
1 polymer ?
#
loop_
_entity_poly.entity_id
_entity_poly.type
_entity_poly.pdbx_seq_one_letter_code
_entity_poly.pdbx_strand_id
1 'polypeptide(L)'
;DIDPVYYDAAYYLVPDPVAAKAYALLTEAMERSEKVAIATFVMRTKQYVAAIRPKDATMVLSTMVYADEVNAAEGLDGLDAVARIEVSDKELAMAEQLITSLTEEFDATRYTDTYRERVLELIDRKASGEAPVVEAPAAPTADKVVDLMAALEASVAEAKKARSRHPSSKSSSGAVGTEADEADETDEAAEAAPKKKRSASRRSA
;
A
#
# COMPACT_ATOMS: atom_id res chain seq x y z
N ASP A 1 -9.45 10.91 -3.71
CA ASP A 1 -8.62 10.41 -2.61
C ASP A 1 -9.49 10.37 -1.35
N ILE A 2 -9.39 9.30 -0.54
CA ILE A 2 -10.17 9.10 0.69
C ILE A 2 -9.18 8.70 1.77
N ASP A 3 -9.10 9.48 2.85
CA ASP A 3 -8.21 9.21 3.96
C ASP A 3 -8.54 7.84 4.60
N PRO A 4 -7.55 6.95 4.81
CA PRO A 4 -7.75 5.66 5.45
C PRO A 4 -8.47 5.71 6.79
N VAL A 5 -8.41 6.82 7.52
CA VAL A 5 -9.09 7.02 8.81
C VAL A 5 -10.61 6.82 8.72
N TYR A 6 -11.20 7.00 7.54
CA TYR A 6 -12.63 6.84 7.34
C TYR A 6 -13.06 5.40 7.11
N TYR A 7 -12.17 4.45 6.81
CA TYR A 7 -12.55 3.07 6.54
C TYR A 7 -12.70 2.23 7.81
N ASP A 8 -13.69 1.34 7.83
CA ASP A 8 -13.97 0.43 8.94
C ASP A 8 -13.89 -1.04 8.50
N ALA A 9 -14.94 -1.59 7.88
CA ALA A 9 -15.01 -3.01 7.50
C ALA A 9 -15.16 -3.19 5.99
N ALA A 10 -14.56 -4.25 5.43
CA ALA A 10 -14.60 -4.56 4.00
C ALA A 10 -15.49 -5.79 3.69
N TYR A 11 -16.27 -5.68 2.62
CA TYR A 11 -17.21 -6.69 2.13
C TYR A 11 -17.08 -6.84 0.61
N TYR A 12 -17.18 -8.06 0.10
CA TYR A 12 -17.27 -8.30 -1.34
C TYR A 12 -18.73 -8.19 -1.81
N LEU A 13 -18.96 -7.47 -2.90
CA LEU A 13 -20.27 -7.34 -3.52
C LEU A 13 -20.43 -8.38 -4.63
N VAL A 14 -21.46 -9.21 -4.52
CA VAL A 14 -21.85 -10.18 -5.54
C VAL A 14 -23.17 -9.72 -6.17
N PRO A 15 -23.25 -9.58 -7.50
CA PRO A 15 -24.48 -9.18 -8.14
C PRO A 15 -25.49 -10.34 -8.21
N ASP A 16 -26.78 -10.00 -8.19
CA ASP A 16 -27.81 -10.93 -8.64
C ASP A 16 -27.64 -11.25 -10.14
N PRO A 17 -28.07 -12.44 -10.60
CA PRO A 17 -27.87 -12.87 -11.99
C PRO A 17 -28.41 -11.88 -13.04
N VAL A 18 -29.52 -11.20 -12.74
CA VAL A 18 -30.14 -10.21 -13.63
C VAL A 18 -29.29 -8.95 -13.78
N ALA A 19 -28.46 -8.62 -12.78
CA ALA A 19 -27.63 -7.42 -12.73
C ALA A 19 -26.17 -7.66 -13.17
N ALA A 20 -25.79 -8.90 -13.50
CA ALA A 20 -24.40 -9.27 -13.79
C ALA A 20 -23.74 -8.40 -14.87
N LYS A 21 -24.46 -8.10 -15.96
CA LYS A 21 -23.94 -7.25 -17.05
C LYS A 21 -23.72 -5.80 -16.60
N ALA A 22 -24.63 -5.25 -15.81
CA ALA A 22 -24.52 -3.88 -15.28
C ALA A 22 -23.37 -3.78 -14.27
N TYR A 23 -23.21 -4.79 -13.41
CA TYR A 23 -22.10 -4.90 -12.46
C TYR A 23 -20.74 -4.94 -13.17
N ALA A 24 -20.60 -5.80 -14.18
CA ALA A 24 -19.34 -5.92 -14.93
C ALA A 24 -19.00 -4.60 -15.64
N LEU A 25 -19.99 -3.98 -16.31
CA LEU A 25 -19.81 -2.70 -16.98
C LEU A 25 -19.37 -1.59 -16.01
N LEU A 26 -20.01 -1.52 -14.83
CA LEU A 26 -19.66 -0.52 -13.83
C LEU A 26 -18.26 -0.77 -13.25
N THR A 27 -17.90 -2.03 -12.99
CA THR A 27 -16.58 -2.41 -12.47
C THR A 27 -15.49 -1.95 -13.44
N GLU A 28 -15.62 -2.29 -14.71
CA GLU A 28 -14.65 -1.90 -15.75
C GLU A 28 -14.59 -0.38 -15.95
N ALA A 29 -15.74 0.30 -15.91
CA ALA A 29 -15.77 1.76 -15.99
C ALA A 29 -15.07 2.43 -14.81
N MET A 30 -15.23 1.90 -13.59
CA MET A 30 -14.58 2.42 -12.39
C MET A 30 -13.07 2.16 -12.39
N GLU A 31 -12.62 0.98 -12.85
CA GLU A 31 -11.19 0.65 -13.00
C GLU A 31 -10.51 1.62 -13.97
N ARG A 32 -11.10 1.81 -15.14
CA ARG A 32 -10.55 2.71 -16.17
C ARG A 32 -10.53 4.18 -15.78
N SER A 33 -11.48 4.59 -14.94
CA SER A 33 -11.59 5.99 -14.50
C SER A 33 -10.86 6.28 -13.19
N GLU A 34 -10.31 5.25 -12.54
CA GLU A 34 -9.66 5.34 -11.23
C GLU A 34 -10.56 6.03 -10.19
N LYS A 35 -11.86 5.73 -10.23
CA LYS A 35 -12.87 6.32 -9.34
C LYS A 35 -13.42 5.32 -8.34
N VAL A 36 -13.76 5.85 -7.18
CA VAL A 36 -14.47 5.16 -6.09
C VAL A 36 -15.87 5.76 -6.01
N ALA A 37 -16.89 4.92 -5.85
CA ALA A 37 -18.27 5.36 -5.67
C ALA A 37 -18.58 5.51 -4.18
N ILE A 38 -19.23 6.61 -3.81
CA ILE A 38 -19.78 6.79 -2.46
C ILE A 38 -21.26 6.48 -2.49
N ALA A 39 -21.69 5.62 -1.57
CA ALA A 39 -23.07 5.18 -1.45
C ALA A 39 -23.51 5.23 0.01
N THR A 40 -24.82 5.23 0.21
CA THR A 40 -25.41 4.91 1.52
C THR A 40 -26.22 3.65 1.38
N PHE A 41 -26.16 2.79 2.40
CA PHE A 41 -26.90 1.54 2.42
C PHE A 41 -27.35 1.20 3.84
N VAL A 42 -28.36 0.37 3.96
CA VAL A 42 -28.84 -0.12 5.25
C VAL A 42 -28.41 -1.58 5.39
N MET A 43 -27.66 -1.88 6.44
CA MET A 43 -27.31 -3.24 6.80
C MET A 43 -27.99 -3.58 8.11
N ARG A 44 -28.89 -4.58 8.07
CA ARG A 44 -29.77 -4.95 9.19
C ARG A 44 -30.68 -3.76 9.58
N THR A 45 -30.32 -3.02 10.62
CA THR A 45 -31.14 -1.93 11.19
C THR A 45 -30.42 -0.56 11.15
N LYS A 46 -29.13 -0.51 10.78
CA LYS A 46 -28.33 0.73 10.77
C LYS A 46 -28.02 1.14 9.33
N GLN A 47 -28.10 2.44 9.06
CA GLN A 47 -27.62 3.04 7.82
C GLN A 47 -26.12 3.31 7.93
N TYR A 48 -25.40 3.07 6.84
CA TYR A 48 -23.96 3.26 6.74
C TYR A 48 -23.66 4.09 5.49
N VAL A 49 -22.59 4.89 5.58
CA VAL A 49 -21.88 5.42 4.42
C VAL A 49 -20.89 4.34 3.96
N ALA A 50 -20.71 4.20 2.66
CA ALA A 50 -19.80 3.23 2.10
C ALA A 50 -19.07 3.77 0.88
N ALA A 51 -17.82 3.32 0.74
CA ALA A 51 -17.02 3.49 -0.45
C ALA A 51 -16.93 2.16 -1.19
N ILE A 52 -17.36 2.15 -2.44
CA ILE A 52 -17.32 1.00 -3.34
C ILE A 52 -16.17 1.22 -4.32
N ARG A 53 -15.22 0.29 -4.36
CA ARG A 53 -14.08 0.33 -5.28
C ARG A 53 -13.99 -0.97 -6.07
N PRO A 54 -13.54 -0.92 -7.33
CA PRO A 54 -13.19 -2.13 -8.05
C PRO A 54 -11.88 -2.71 -7.48
N LYS A 55 -11.79 -4.03 -7.47
CA LYS A 55 -10.60 -4.79 -7.09
C LYS A 55 -10.65 -6.16 -7.77
N ASP A 56 -9.63 -6.50 -8.53
CA ASP A 56 -9.45 -7.82 -9.15
C ASP A 56 -10.71 -8.31 -9.93
N ALA A 57 -11.30 -7.45 -10.77
CA ALA A 57 -12.55 -7.71 -11.51
C ALA A 57 -13.80 -7.95 -10.63
N THR A 58 -13.73 -7.58 -9.35
CA THR A 58 -14.84 -7.57 -8.40
C THR A 58 -15.02 -6.18 -7.81
N MET A 59 -16.07 -5.99 -7.02
CA MET A 59 -16.30 -4.78 -6.24
C MET A 59 -16.19 -5.07 -4.76
N VAL A 60 -15.42 -4.22 -4.07
CA VAL A 60 -15.30 -4.22 -2.62
C VAL A 60 -16.02 -3.00 -2.07
N LEU A 61 -16.97 -3.25 -1.18
CA LEU A 61 -17.61 -2.23 -0.37
C LEU A 61 -16.86 -2.13 0.95
N SER A 62 -16.36 -0.94 1.27
CA SER A 62 -15.86 -0.62 2.60
C SER A 62 -16.85 0.29 3.32
N THR A 63 -17.28 -0.12 4.52
CA THR A 63 -18.06 0.77 5.40
C THR A 63 -17.19 1.92 5.84
N MET A 64 -17.82 3.08 5.99
CA MET A 64 -17.17 4.30 6.40
C MET A 64 -17.72 4.82 7.72
N VAL A 65 -16.83 5.41 8.50
CA VAL A 65 -17.12 6.15 9.73
C VAL A 65 -17.57 7.56 9.35
N TYR A 66 -18.54 8.13 10.08
CA TYR A 66 -18.97 9.51 9.83
C TYR A 66 -17.91 10.51 10.31
N ALA A 67 -17.91 11.71 9.73
CA ALA A 67 -16.90 12.72 10.05
C ALA A 67 -16.90 13.15 11.53
N ASP A 68 -18.06 13.12 12.19
CA ASP A 68 -18.24 13.40 13.61
C ASP A 68 -17.85 12.23 14.54
N GLU A 69 -17.72 11.03 14.00
CA GLU A 69 -17.23 9.84 14.71
C GLU A 69 -15.68 9.76 14.67
N VAL A 70 -15.02 10.56 13.83
CA VAL A 70 -13.55 10.64 13.76
C VAL A 70 -13.04 11.58 14.85
N ASN A 71 -12.19 11.06 15.72
CA ASN A 71 -11.53 11.88 16.76
C ASN A 71 -10.52 12.83 16.11
N ALA A 72 -10.69 14.13 16.34
CA ALA A 72 -9.74 15.13 15.88
C ALA A 72 -8.40 14.99 16.62
N ALA A 73 -7.30 15.20 15.89
CA ALA A 73 -5.97 15.29 16.50
C ALA A 73 -5.80 16.59 17.32
N GLU A 74 -6.60 17.62 17.02
CA GLU A 74 -6.64 18.89 17.74
C GLU A 74 -7.13 18.66 19.18
N GLY A 75 -6.22 18.82 20.16
CA GLY A 75 -6.51 18.60 21.58
C GLY A 75 -5.97 17.29 22.15
N LEU A 76 -5.23 16.50 21.35
CA LEU A 76 -4.43 15.41 21.92
C LEU A 76 -3.21 15.99 22.64
N ASP A 77 -3.20 15.86 23.97
CA ASP A 77 -2.11 16.33 24.83
C ASP A 77 -0.75 15.81 24.34
N GLY A 78 0.21 16.73 24.18
CA GLY A 78 1.59 16.43 23.79
C GLY A 78 1.93 16.63 22.31
N LEU A 79 0.95 16.67 21.39
CA LEU A 79 1.23 16.91 19.96
C LEU A 79 1.77 18.32 19.70
N ASP A 80 1.28 19.32 20.44
CA ASP A 80 1.76 20.70 20.35
C ASP A 80 3.25 20.85 20.73
N ALA A 81 3.73 20.00 21.64
CA ALA A 81 5.13 20.01 22.06
C ALA A 81 6.01 19.35 20.99
N VAL A 82 5.54 18.26 20.38
CA VAL A 82 6.25 17.56 19.30
C VAL A 82 6.36 18.44 18.06
N ALA A 83 5.31 19.17 17.70
CA ALA A 83 5.29 20.05 16.51
C ALA A 83 6.31 21.21 16.57
N ARG A 84 6.85 21.52 17.75
CA ARG A 84 7.85 22.57 17.96
C ARG A 84 9.29 22.05 18.00
N ILE A 85 9.49 20.73 17.92
CA ILE A 85 10.82 20.14 17.91
C ILE A 85 11.43 20.33 16.51
N GLU A 86 12.54 21.06 16.44
CA GLU A 86 13.32 21.17 15.22
C GLU A 86 14.17 19.90 15.03
N VAL A 87 14.12 19.33 13.83
CA VAL A 87 14.91 18.14 13.44
C VAL A 87 16.03 18.61 12.51
N SER A 88 17.27 18.19 12.77
CA SER A 88 18.39 18.55 11.89
C SER A 88 18.44 17.67 10.64
N ASP A 89 18.95 18.22 9.54
CA ASP A 89 19.08 17.49 8.26
C ASP A 89 19.92 16.20 8.40
N LYS A 90 20.91 16.20 9.31
CA LYS A 90 21.76 15.04 9.57
C LYS A 90 21.01 13.91 10.27
N GLU A 91 20.16 14.25 11.23
CA GLU A 91 19.32 13.28 11.93
C GLU A 91 18.28 12.70 10.98
N LEU A 92 17.66 13.55 10.16
CA LEU A 92 16.69 13.14 9.15
C LEU A 92 17.32 12.17 8.13
N ALA A 93 18.49 12.51 7.58
CA ALA A 93 19.19 11.65 6.62
C ALA A 93 19.59 10.30 7.23
N MET A 94 19.97 10.26 8.51
CA MET A 94 20.29 9.01 9.20
C MET A 94 19.03 8.16 9.43
N ALA A 95 17.92 8.79 9.84
CA ALA A 95 16.64 8.12 10.01
C ALA A 95 16.11 7.54 8.68
N GLU A 96 16.19 8.28 7.59
CA GLU A 96 15.81 7.83 6.24
C GLU A 96 16.64 6.61 5.79
N GLN A 97 17.96 6.62 6.06
CA GLN A 97 18.82 5.47 5.78
C GLN A 97 18.41 4.24 6.59
N LEU A 98 18.06 4.41 7.86
CA LEU A 98 17.58 3.30 8.70
C LEU A 98 16.25 2.76 8.20
N ILE A 99 15.27 3.63 7.93
CA ILE A 99 13.95 3.25 7.39
C ILE A 99 14.16 2.45 6.11
N THR A 100 14.91 2.99 5.15
CA THR A 100 15.24 2.29 3.89
C THR A 100 15.97 0.97 4.13
N SER A 101 16.73 0.86 5.22
CA SER A 101 17.43 -0.37 5.56
C SER A 101 16.49 -1.49 6.04
N LEU A 102 15.39 -1.10 6.70
CA LEU A 102 14.39 -1.95 7.35
C LEU A 102 13.09 -2.12 6.52
N THR A 103 12.92 -1.36 5.45
CA THR A 103 11.75 -1.47 4.56
C THR A 103 11.71 -2.85 3.90
N GLU A 104 10.57 -3.52 4.04
CA GLU A 104 10.22 -4.78 3.36
C GLU A 104 8.81 -4.67 2.74
N GLU A 105 8.48 -5.58 1.82
CA GLU A 105 7.11 -5.70 1.32
C GLU A 105 6.18 -6.19 2.44
N PHE A 106 5.03 -5.53 2.57
CA PHE A 106 4.04 -5.91 3.58
C PHE A 106 3.32 -7.20 3.16
N ASP A 107 3.54 -8.26 3.93
CA ASP A 107 2.84 -9.55 3.80
C ASP A 107 1.96 -9.77 5.03
N ALA A 108 0.64 -9.67 4.84
CA ALA A 108 -0.34 -9.85 5.91
C ALA A 108 -0.29 -11.27 6.54
N THR A 109 0.20 -12.28 5.81
CA THR A 109 0.26 -13.67 6.30
C THR A 109 1.33 -13.91 7.36
N ARG A 110 2.31 -12.99 7.47
CA ARG A 110 3.35 -13.04 8.50
C ARG A 110 2.84 -12.68 9.90
N TYR A 111 1.66 -12.07 10.01
CA TYR A 111 1.10 -11.63 11.27
C TYR A 111 -0.03 -12.57 11.69
N THR A 112 0.16 -13.22 12.84
CA THR A 112 -0.85 -14.10 13.43
C THR A 112 -1.35 -13.58 14.76
N ASP A 113 -2.56 -14.00 15.13
CA ASP A 113 -3.15 -13.68 16.41
C ASP A 113 -2.50 -14.53 17.51
N THR A 114 -1.42 -13.99 18.08
CA THR A 114 -0.65 -14.64 19.15
C THR A 114 -1.49 -14.93 20.40
N TYR A 115 -2.54 -14.13 20.67
CA TYR A 115 -3.45 -14.39 21.78
C TYR A 115 -4.27 -15.64 21.51
N ARG A 116 -4.88 -15.74 20.31
CA ARG A 116 -5.62 -16.93 19.89
C ARG A 116 -4.76 -18.18 19.94
N GLU A 117 -3.53 -18.11 19.44
CA GLU A 117 -2.58 -19.22 19.48
C GLU A 117 -2.29 -19.69 20.91
N ARG A 118 -1.98 -18.76 21.82
CA ARG A 118 -1.76 -19.09 23.24
C ARG A 118 -3.00 -19.70 23.90
N VAL A 119 -4.19 -19.24 23.55
CA VAL A 119 -5.44 -19.81 24.07
C VAL A 119 -5.64 -21.24 23.56
N LEU A 120 -5.38 -21.49 22.27
CA LEU A 120 -5.45 -22.85 21.70
C LEU A 120 -4.42 -23.79 22.36
N GLU A 121 -3.19 -23.33 22.56
CA GLU A 121 -2.15 -24.08 23.26
C GLU A 121 -2.55 -24.40 24.71
N LEU A 122 -3.17 -23.45 25.42
CA LEU A 122 -3.70 -23.69 26.77
C LEU A 122 -4.84 -24.72 26.76
N ILE A 123 -5.71 -24.69 25.75
CA ILE A 123 -6.78 -25.68 25.59
C ILE A 123 -6.18 -27.07 25.36
N ASP A 124 -5.18 -27.20 24.48
CA ASP A 124 -4.53 -28.47 24.17
C ASP A 124 -3.77 -29.05 25.38
N ARG A 125 -3.06 -28.21 26.14
CA ARG A 125 -2.40 -28.59 27.40
C ARG A 125 -3.41 -29.08 28.44
N LYS A 126 -4.54 -28.38 28.57
CA LYS A 126 -5.60 -28.76 29.50
C LYS A 126 -6.31 -30.05 29.07
N ALA A 127 -6.48 -30.25 27.75
CA ALA A 127 -7.07 -31.46 27.18
C ALA A 127 -6.14 -32.68 27.33
N SER A 128 -4.82 -32.49 27.29
CA SER A 128 -3.81 -33.53 27.51
C SER A 128 -3.53 -33.84 28.99
N GLY A 129 -4.21 -33.15 29.91
CA GLY A 129 -4.13 -33.41 31.36
C GLY A 129 -3.00 -32.67 32.08
N GLU A 130 -2.29 -31.76 31.39
CA GLU A 130 -1.29 -30.90 31.99
C GLU A 130 -1.96 -29.70 32.68
N ALA A 131 -1.60 -29.43 33.95
CA ALA A 131 -2.08 -28.24 34.64
C ALA A 131 -1.49 -26.98 33.97
N PRO A 132 -2.31 -26.00 33.55
CA PRO A 132 -1.80 -24.80 32.89
C PRO A 132 -1.01 -23.96 33.92
N VAL A 133 0.31 -24.02 33.84
CA VAL A 133 1.18 -23.03 34.49
C VAL A 133 1.06 -21.76 33.67
N VAL A 134 0.37 -20.76 34.23
CA VAL A 134 0.39 -19.40 33.73
C VAL A 134 1.67 -18.76 34.26
N GLU A 135 2.73 -18.79 33.46
CA GLU A 135 3.92 -18.01 33.77
C GLU A 135 3.58 -16.53 33.58
N ALA A 136 3.72 -15.74 34.64
CA ALA A 136 3.60 -14.30 34.54
C ALA A 136 4.69 -13.78 33.59
N PRO A 137 4.36 -12.92 32.61
CA PRO A 137 5.38 -12.37 31.73
C PRO A 137 6.45 -11.66 32.57
N ALA A 138 7.71 -11.95 32.28
CA ALA A 138 8.83 -11.27 32.92
C ALA A 138 8.67 -9.76 32.74
N ALA A 139 8.85 -9.00 33.82
CA ALA A 139 8.74 -7.55 33.77
C ALA A 139 9.72 -7.01 32.71
N PRO A 140 9.27 -6.15 31.78
CA PRO A 140 10.17 -5.59 30.76
C PRO A 140 11.30 -4.85 31.48
N THR A 141 12.53 -5.25 31.20
CA THR A 141 13.71 -4.50 31.63
C THR A 141 13.70 -3.18 30.87
N ALA A 142 13.65 -2.07 31.60
CA ALA A 142 13.76 -0.74 31.01
C ALA A 142 15.15 -0.59 30.38
N ASP A 143 15.26 -0.83 29.08
CA ASP A 143 16.44 -0.48 28.32
C ASP A 143 16.59 1.04 28.40
N LYS A 144 17.70 1.46 29.01
CA LYS A 144 18.06 2.86 29.20
C LYS A 144 18.29 3.49 27.83
N VAL A 145 17.25 4.14 27.31
CA VAL A 145 17.34 5.10 26.21
C VAL A 145 18.22 6.27 26.68
N VAL A 146 19.54 6.18 26.50
CA VAL A 146 20.46 7.25 26.93
C VAL A 146 21.30 7.82 25.78
N ASP A 147 21.27 7.22 24.59
CA ASP A 147 21.80 7.89 23.41
C ASP A 147 21.14 7.36 22.14
N LEU A 148 20.11 8.07 21.66
CA LEU A 148 19.40 7.75 20.43
C LEU A 148 20.34 7.75 19.22
N MET A 149 21.37 8.59 19.20
CA MET A 149 22.35 8.63 18.11
C MET A 149 23.22 7.38 18.12
N ALA A 150 23.74 6.98 19.28
CA ALA A 150 24.52 5.74 19.38
C ALA A 150 23.68 4.49 19.05
N ALA A 151 22.41 4.46 19.46
CA ALA A 151 21.49 3.37 19.13
C ALA A 151 21.14 3.32 17.63
N LEU A 152 20.98 4.48 16.99
CA LEU A 152 20.70 4.60 15.56
C LEU A 152 21.92 4.18 14.72
N GLU A 153 23.12 4.65 15.08
CA GLU A 153 24.38 4.26 14.44
C GLU A 153 24.65 2.75 14.55
N ALA A 154 24.40 2.16 15.74
CA ALA A 154 24.50 0.73 15.95
C ALA A 154 23.53 -0.05 15.05
N SER A 155 22.27 0.38 14.98
CA SER A 155 21.23 -0.25 14.13
C SER A 155 21.60 -0.19 12.64
N VAL A 156 22.11 0.95 12.15
CA VAL A 156 22.59 1.10 10.77
C VAL A 156 23.81 0.20 10.48
N ALA A 157 24.73 0.09 11.43
CA ALA A 157 25.91 -0.78 11.29
C ALA A 157 25.52 -2.27 11.25
N GLU A 158 24.53 -2.69 12.03
CA GLU A 158 24.00 -4.06 12.00
C GLU A 158 23.25 -4.36 10.71
N ALA A 159 22.40 -3.46 10.22
CA ALA A 159 21.70 -3.61 8.96
C ALA A 159 22.67 -3.75 7.76
N LYS A 160 23.77 -2.97 7.75
CA LYS A 160 24.85 -3.10 6.74
C LYS A 160 25.58 -4.45 6.83
N LYS A 161 25.81 -4.96 8.05
CA LYS A 161 26.46 -6.27 8.28
C LYS A 161 25.55 -7.45 7.93
N ALA A 162 24.23 -7.31 8.07
CA ALA A 162 23.28 -8.35 7.66
C ALA A 162 23.25 -8.51 6.13
N ARG A 163 23.24 -7.40 5.38
CA ARG A 163 23.35 -7.41 3.90
C ARG A 163 24.66 -7.97 3.36
N SER A 164 25.78 -7.80 4.08
CA SER A 164 27.08 -8.33 3.64
C SER A 164 27.25 -9.83 3.91
N ARG A 165 26.44 -10.43 4.78
CA ARG A 165 26.53 -11.86 5.16
C ARG A 165 25.65 -12.80 4.33
N HIS A 166 24.81 -12.29 3.43
CA HIS A 166 24.01 -13.13 2.52
C HIS A 166 23.98 -12.57 1.08
N PRO A 167 25.04 -12.79 0.28
CA PRO A 167 25.01 -12.49 -1.15
C PRO A 167 24.48 -13.70 -1.93
N SER A 168 23.17 -13.97 -1.87
CA SER A 168 22.48 -14.87 -2.81
C SER A 168 20.97 -14.60 -2.71
N SER A 169 20.22 -14.23 -3.75
CA SER A 169 20.34 -14.62 -5.15
C SER A 169 20.05 -13.45 -6.11
N LYS A 170 20.90 -13.31 -7.12
CA LYS A 170 20.58 -12.66 -8.39
C LYS A 170 20.82 -13.74 -9.45
N SER A 171 19.77 -14.39 -9.94
CA SER A 171 19.74 -15.02 -11.28
C SER A 171 18.34 -15.55 -11.64
N SER A 172 17.64 -14.76 -12.47
CA SER A 172 16.91 -15.13 -13.72
C SER A 172 15.87 -14.02 -13.99
N SER A 173 16.18 -13.00 -14.81
CA SER A 173 16.05 -12.94 -16.28
C SER A 173 14.62 -13.24 -16.77
N GLY A 174 13.95 -12.42 -17.59
CA GLY A 174 14.44 -11.43 -18.57
C GLY A 174 13.41 -10.34 -18.88
N ALA A 175 13.88 -9.16 -19.29
CA ALA A 175 14.00 -8.68 -20.70
C ALA A 175 12.85 -7.69 -21.00
N VAL A 176 12.99 -6.39 -20.74
CA VAL A 176 13.67 -5.33 -21.53
C VAL A 176 13.27 -5.30 -23.00
N GLY A 177 12.68 -4.16 -23.39
CA GLY A 177 12.48 -3.73 -24.77
C GLY A 177 11.83 -2.35 -24.84
N THR A 178 12.53 -1.31 -24.36
CA THR A 178 12.22 0.10 -24.68
C THR A 178 13.37 0.61 -25.53
N GLU A 179 13.10 0.97 -26.79
CA GLU A 179 14.02 1.72 -27.65
C GLU A 179 13.27 2.93 -28.24
N ALA A 180 13.80 4.11 -27.95
CA ALA A 180 13.78 5.36 -28.70
C ALA A 180 15.23 5.90 -28.55
N ASP A 181 15.91 6.53 -29.50
CA ASP A 181 15.51 7.43 -30.59
C ASP A 181 16.76 7.72 -31.47
N GLU A 182 16.56 8.09 -32.75
CA GLU A 182 17.39 8.92 -33.68
C GLU A 182 18.91 8.63 -33.92
N ALA A 183 19.56 8.86 -35.08
CA ALA A 183 19.25 9.33 -36.44
C ALA A 183 20.51 9.11 -37.35
N ASP A 184 20.32 9.26 -38.68
CA ASP A 184 21.26 9.84 -39.68
C ASP A 184 21.73 8.97 -40.88
N GLU A 185 22.01 9.67 -41.99
CA GLU A 185 21.75 9.41 -43.42
C GLU A 185 22.72 8.54 -44.26
N THR A 186 22.31 8.37 -45.54
CA THR A 186 23.03 8.00 -46.81
C THR A 186 23.11 6.50 -47.14
N ASP A 187 22.87 5.99 -48.35
CA ASP A 187 22.66 6.51 -49.72
C ASP A 187 22.04 5.40 -50.62
N GLU A 188 21.51 5.81 -51.78
CA GLU A 188 21.45 5.08 -53.07
C GLU A 188 20.23 4.19 -53.52
N ALA A 189 19.46 4.80 -54.44
CA ALA A 189 18.90 4.33 -55.73
C ALA A 189 17.78 3.26 -55.84
N ALA A 190 16.62 3.70 -56.39
CA ALA A 190 16.15 3.41 -57.77
C ALA A 190 14.60 3.63 -57.87
N GLU A 191 14.17 4.71 -58.53
CA GLU A 191 13.52 4.70 -59.86
C GLU A 191 11.98 4.52 -59.85
N ALA A 192 11.25 5.62 -60.05
CA ALA A 192 10.22 5.78 -61.11
C ALA A 192 9.41 7.08 -60.91
N ALA A 193 9.49 7.98 -61.89
CA ALA A 193 8.62 9.17 -62.07
C ALA A 193 7.68 8.92 -63.28
N PRO A 194 6.87 9.90 -63.78
CA PRO A 194 6.26 11.10 -63.17
C PRO A 194 4.75 11.23 -63.53
N LYS A 195 4.03 12.25 -62.98
CA LYS A 195 3.23 13.25 -63.76
C LYS A 195 2.45 14.26 -62.89
N LYS A 196 2.87 15.54 -63.01
CA LYS A 196 2.13 16.82 -63.12
C LYS A 196 0.68 16.92 -62.57
N LYS A 197 0.41 17.92 -61.71
CA LYS A 197 -0.11 19.26 -62.09
C LYS A 197 -0.31 20.18 -60.88
N ARG A 198 0.01 21.46 -61.13
CA ARG A 198 -0.26 22.66 -60.31
C ARG A 198 -1.77 22.91 -60.24
N SER A 199 -2.27 23.41 -59.10
CA SER A 199 -2.87 24.75 -58.99
C SER A 199 -3.55 24.97 -57.64
N ALA A 200 -3.24 26.09 -57.02
CA ALA A 200 -3.98 26.67 -55.91
C ALA A 200 -5.41 27.09 -56.30
N SER A 201 -6.35 26.94 -55.37
CA SER A 201 -7.60 27.73 -55.26
C SER A 201 -8.17 27.48 -53.86
N ARG A 202 -8.05 28.43 -52.91
CA ARG A 202 -8.99 29.53 -52.59
C ARG A 202 -10.14 29.12 -51.64
N ARG A 203 -10.10 29.75 -50.45
CA ARG A 203 -11.22 30.37 -49.69
C ARG A 203 -12.26 29.51 -48.94
N SER A 204 -12.28 29.74 -47.62
CA SER A 204 -13.40 30.13 -46.75
C SER A 204 -14.75 29.40 -46.83
N ALA A 205 -15.13 28.78 -45.71
CA ALA A 205 -16.31 29.11 -44.92
C ALA A 205 -16.02 28.74 -43.45
#